data_AF-A0A6I9PZR0-F1
#
_entry.id   AF-A0A6I9PZR0-F1
#
_cell.length_a   1.000
_cell.length_b   1.000
_cell.length_c   1.000
_cell.angle_alpha   90.00
_cell.angle_beta   90.00
_cell.angle_gamma   90.00
#
_symmetry.space_group_name_H-M   'P 1'
#
loop_
_entity.id
_entity.type
_entity.pdbx_description
1 polymer ?
#
loop_
_entity_poly.entity_id
_entity_poly.type
_entity_poly.pdbx_seq_one_letter_code
_entity_poly.pdbx_strand_id
1 'polypeptide(L)'
;MRCDCNGRSRYCLRDAGGLHCVDCQGHFEGRHCERCKDGFHQQGTLPSCTPCRCNPTGAVSTTCDSRGRCSCKDGVTGDKCDRCPDGPIGATGCKQSRQPRQDSGNCFCYGHSSRCSAKTGYSVHNITSTFASGPDGWRAATARGDTPPDVHFRWSPKHQDLEVISKNSLPVYLYAPARYLGNRLLSYGQNFSFSLRLDRGVRHPSVSDVILEGNGLKVTASLGELRSIVPCGKKVHYSFRLDEQPSSRWRPQISSAQFHSLLQNLTAIKIRVTFGENGELPVSYFPFRYFLRPGSFLLIQTLLFHNSFYTSYFINK
;
A
#
# COMPACT_ATOMS: atom_id res chain seq x y z
N MET A 1 33.15 19.99 -36.22
CA MET A 1 32.25 19.08 -35.47
C MET A 1 30.84 19.25 -36.04
N ARG A 2 30.17 18.16 -36.41
CA ARG A 2 28.81 18.19 -36.94
C ARG A 2 27.83 17.96 -35.79
N CYS A 3 26.72 18.71 -35.74
CA CYS A 3 25.64 18.47 -34.79
C CYS A 3 25.00 17.11 -35.10
N ASP A 4 24.88 16.23 -34.11
CA ASP A 4 24.12 14.99 -34.22
C ASP A 4 22.74 15.19 -33.60
N CYS A 5 21.75 15.53 -34.43
CA CYS A 5 20.39 15.84 -33.96
C CYS A 5 19.35 14.85 -34.52
N ASN A 6 19.76 13.61 -34.85
CA ASN A 6 18.90 12.59 -35.46
C ASN A 6 18.14 13.06 -36.72
N GLY A 7 18.70 14.02 -37.46
CA GLY A 7 18.05 14.65 -38.61
C GLY A 7 16.82 15.50 -38.26
N ARG A 8 16.59 15.80 -36.96
CA ARG A 8 15.45 16.56 -36.44
C ARG A 8 15.79 18.01 -36.08
N SER A 9 17.06 18.39 -36.12
CA SER A 9 17.47 19.79 -36.09
C SER A 9 18.72 20.02 -36.94
N ARG A 10 18.87 21.24 -37.45
CA ARG A 10 20.06 21.71 -38.17
C ARG A 10 20.96 22.60 -37.31
N TYR A 11 20.52 22.99 -36.11
CA TYR A 11 21.18 23.96 -35.25
C TYR A 11 21.50 23.33 -33.90
N CYS A 12 22.73 23.54 -33.41
CA CYS A 12 23.11 23.15 -32.06
C CYS A 12 23.96 24.25 -31.40
N LEU A 13 23.78 24.41 -30.09
CA LEU A 13 24.54 25.31 -29.24
C LEU A 13 25.54 24.51 -28.39
N ARG A 14 26.60 25.14 -27.91
CA ARG A 14 27.58 24.50 -27.02
C ARG A 14 27.30 24.90 -25.57
N ASP A 15 27.15 23.91 -24.70
CA ASP A 15 26.98 24.06 -23.26
C ASP A 15 28.09 23.34 -22.48
N ALA A 16 28.05 23.38 -21.15
CA ALA A 16 29.02 22.72 -20.26
C ALA A 16 29.04 21.18 -20.42
N GLY A 17 28.01 20.59 -21.02
CA GLY A 17 27.89 19.15 -21.27
C GLY A 17 28.03 18.75 -22.74
N GLY A 18 28.47 19.65 -23.63
CA GLY A 18 28.74 19.36 -25.04
C GLY A 18 27.86 20.15 -26.02
N LEU A 19 27.59 19.56 -27.19
CA LEU A 19 26.68 20.16 -28.18
C LEU A 19 25.24 19.76 -27.87
N HIS A 20 24.34 20.74 -27.86
CA HIS A 20 22.92 20.58 -27.61
C HIS A 20 22.11 21.10 -28.80
N CYS A 21 21.29 20.23 -29.40
CA CYS A 21 20.40 20.56 -30.50
C CYS A 21 19.26 21.48 -30.03
N VAL A 22 19.03 22.57 -30.77
CA VAL A 22 17.93 23.52 -30.53
C VAL A 22 16.91 23.42 -31.66
N ASP A 23 15.68 23.85 -31.43
CA ASP A 23 14.59 23.81 -32.43
C ASP A 23 14.34 22.42 -33.05
N CYS A 24 14.26 21.40 -32.19
CA CYS A 24 13.89 20.05 -32.60
C CYS A 24 12.52 20.03 -33.31
N GLN A 25 12.51 19.57 -34.56
CA GLN A 25 11.33 19.42 -35.40
C GLN A 25 10.53 18.16 -35.04
N GLY A 26 9.23 18.14 -35.34
CA GLY A 26 8.39 16.95 -35.20
C GLY A 26 8.01 16.59 -33.75
N HIS A 27 7.91 17.59 -32.86
CA HIS A 27 7.60 17.41 -31.44
C HIS A 27 8.63 16.55 -30.68
N PHE A 28 9.87 16.52 -31.16
CA PHE A 28 10.99 15.94 -30.43
C PHE A 28 11.62 16.95 -29.46
N GLU A 29 12.29 16.42 -28.44
CA GLU A 29 13.08 17.13 -27.44
C GLU A 29 14.25 16.24 -27.00
N GLY A 30 15.08 16.75 -26.10
CA GLY A 30 16.30 16.08 -25.64
C GLY A 30 17.55 16.69 -26.25
N ARG A 31 18.72 16.23 -25.80
CA ARG A 31 19.98 16.89 -26.15
C ARG A 31 20.30 16.76 -27.65
N HIS A 32 19.84 15.67 -28.25
CA HIS A 32 20.01 15.28 -29.64
C HIS A 32 18.66 15.09 -30.35
N CYS A 33 17.57 15.66 -29.83
CA CYS A 33 16.20 15.46 -30.31
C CYS A 33 15.77 13.97 -30.31
N GLU A 34 16.20 13.22 -29.29
CA GLU A 34 16.07 11.76 -29.22
C GLU A 34 14.72 11.25 -28.70
N ARG A 35 13.91 12.09 -28.06
CA ARG A 35 12.64 11.69 -27.44
C ARG A 35 11.51 12.65 -27.81
N CYS A 36 10.27 12.23 -27.60
CA CYS A 36 9.12 13.11 -27.80
C CYS A 36 8.94 14.08 -26.63
N LYS A 37 8.42 15.27 -26.94
CA LYS A 37 7.96 16.25 -25.95
C LYS A 37 6.90 15.67 -25.04
N ASP A 38 6.80 16.20 -23.83
CA ASP A 38 5.72 15.88 -22.90
C ASP A 38 4.35 16.05 -23.59
N GLY A 39 3.48 15.05 -23.43
CA GLY A 39 2.18 14.99 -24.11
C GLY A 39 2.22 14.35 -25.51
N PHE A 40 3.38 13.83 -25.93
CA PHE A 40 3.54 13.05 -27.16
C PHE A 40 4.23 11.70 -26.87
N HIS A 41 3.95 10.68 -27.68
CA HIS A 41 4.59 9.38 -27.62
C HIS A 41 5.00 8.91 -29.02
N GLN A 42 6.00 8.03 -29.09
CA GLN A 42 6.37 7.37 -30.35
C GLN A 42 5.34 6.28 -30.65
N GLN A 43 4.85 6.23 -31.89
CA GLN A 43 3.88 5.23 -32.32
C GLN A 43 4.42 4.41 -33.50
N GLY A 44 4.61 3.11 -33.27
CA GLY A 44 5.03 2.16 -34.31
C GLY A 44 6.51 2.25 -34.67
N THR A 45 6.85 1.77 -35.86
CA THR A 45 8.22 1.73 -36.41
C THR A 45 8.65 3.03 -37.08
N LEU A 46 7.73 3.99 -37.25
CA LEU A 46 8.05 5.31 -37.77
C LEU A 46 8.53 6.23 -36.64
N PRO A 47 9.64 6.96 -36.80
CA PRO A 47 10.15 7.92 -35.81
C PRO A 47 9.32 9.21 -35.82
N SER A 48 8.04 9.13 -35.50
CA SER A 48 7.11 10.26 -35.40
C SER A 48 6.49 10.33 -34.02
N CYS A 49 6.35 11.55 -33.48
CA CYS A 49 5.73 11.82 -32.19
C CYS A 49 4.24 12.12 -32.37
N THR A 50 3.39 11.24 -31.84
CA THR A 50 1.93 11.36 -31.88
C THR A 50 1.42 11.92 -30.56
N PRO A 51 0.45 12.85 -30.53
CA PRO A 51 -0.09 13.38 -29.28
C PRO A 51 -0.81 12.31 -28.46
N CYS A 52 -0.64 12.36 -27.14
CA CYS A 52 -1.21 11.42 -26.18
C CYS A 52 -2.74 11.38 -26.19
N ARG A 53 -3.42 12.51 -26.46
CA ARG A 53 -4.88 12.65 -26.47
C ARG A 53 -5.56 12.15 -25.17
N CYS A 54 -4.94 12.40 -24.02
CA CYS A 54 -5.55 12.10 -22.72
C CYS A 54 -6.74 13.03 -22.46
N ASN A 55 -7.86 12.48 -22.01
CA ASN A 55 -9.02 13.26 -21.65
C ASN A 55 -8.69 14.14 -20.42
N PRO A 56 -8.75 15.48 -20.50
CA PRO A 56 -8.33 16.36 -19.41
C PRO A 56 -9.22 16.22 -18.16
N THR A 57 -10.47 15.84 -18.34
CA THR A 57 -11.43 15.64 -17.26
C THR A 57 -11.12 14.35 -16.51
N GLY A 58 -10.79 13.27 -17.24
CA GLY A 58 -10.59 11.93 -16.69
C GLY A 58 -9.15 11.54 -16.36
N ALA A 59 -8.16 12.16 -16.99
CA ALA A 59 -6.74 11.87 -16.77
C ALA A 59 -6.14 12.73 -15.65
N VAL A 60 -5.14 12.19 -14.96
CA VAL A 60 -4.36 12.89 -13.92
C VAL A 60 -3.45 13.93 -14.55
N SER A 61 -2.96 13.68 -15.75
CA SER A 61 -2.12 14.59 -16.54
C SER A 61 -2.39 14.43 -18.04
N THR A 62 -1.87 15.36 -18.84
CA THR A 62 -1.92 15.30 -20.30
C THR A 62 -0.81 14.43 -20.90
N THR A 63 0.11 13.92 -20.08
CA THR A 63 1.20 13.03 -20.47
C THR A 63 0.75 11.57 -20.50
N CYS A 64 1.40 10.76 -21.35
CA CYS A 64 1.10 9.34 -21.51
C CYS A 64 2.39 8.50 -21.50
N ASP A 65 2.23 7.19 -21.31
CA ASP A 65 3.34 6.23 -21.38
C ASP A 65 3.88 6.08 -22.83
N SER A 66 4.95 5.32 -23.00
CA SER A 66 5.56 5.04 -24.31
C SER A 66 4.63 4.34 -25.29
N ARG A 67 3.50 3.78 -24.83
CA ARG A 67 2.47 3.13 -25.64
C ARG A 67 1.27 4.06 -25.89
N GLY A 68 1.32 5.30 -25.41
CA GLY A 68 0.24 6.26 -25.55
C GLY A 68 -0.85 6.16 -24.48
N ARG A 69 -0.67 5.38 -23.41
CA ARG A 69 -1.70 5.22 -22.37
C ARG A 69 -1.60 6.29 -21.28
N CYS A 70 -2.75 6.83 -20.92
CA CYS A 70 -2.89 7.92 -19.96
C CYS A 70 -3.07 7.38 -18.53
N SER A 71 -2.64 8.16 -17.54
CA SER A 71 -2.91 7.85 -16.13
C SER A 71 -4.28 8.39 -15.74
N CYS A 72 -5.24 7.51 -15.42
CA CYS A 72 -6.62 7.90 -15.14
C CYS A 72 -6.85 8.23 -13.67
N LYS A 73 -7.75 9.18 -13.40
CA LYS A 73 -8.24 9.51 -12.05
C LYS A 73 -9.10 8.36 -11.51
N ASP A 74 -9.25 8.27 -10.19
CA ASP A 74 -10.04 7.23 -9.54
C ASP A 74 -11.47 7.16 -10.10
N GLY A 75 -11.89 5.96 -10.50
CA GLY A 75 -13.22 5.71 -11.08
C GLY A 75 -13.32 6.02 -12.58
N VAL A 76 -12.22 6.38 -13.25
CA VAL A 76 -12.13 6.56 -14.71
C VAL A 76 -11.29 5.43 -15.32
N THR A 77 -11.66 4.98 -16.52
CA THR A 77 -11.09 3.84 -17.23
C THR A 77 -10.87 4.16 -18.72
N GLY A 78 -10.17 3.27 -19.42
CA GLY A 78 -9.81 3.41 -20.84
C GLY A 78 -8.41 4.00 -21.05
N ASP A 79 -7.75 3.65 -22.16
CA ASP A 79 -6.38 4.08 -22.45
C ASP A 79 -6.21 5.60 -22.55
N LYS A 80 -7.30 6.32 -22.82
CA LYS A 80 -7.35 7.79 -22.90
C LYS A 80 -8.13 8.43 -21.74
N CYS A 81 -8.52 7.64 -20.74
CA CYS A 81 -9.31 8.08 -19.58
C CYS A 81 -10.64 8.75 -19.97
N ASP A 82 -11.29 8.21 -20.99
CA ASP A 82 -12.50 8.73 -21.62
C ASP A 82 -13.77 7.96 -21.20
N ARG A 83 -13.65 6.97 -20.32
CA ARG A 83 -14.76 6.09 -19.92
C ARG A 83 -14.91 5.99 -18.40
N CYS A 84 -16.14 5.89 -17.95
CA CYS A 84 -16.55 5.50 -16.61
C CYS A 84 -17.03 4.04 -16.64
N PRO A 85 -17.14 3.35 -15.48
CA PRO A 85 -17.73 2.02 -15.40
C PRO A 85 -19.13 1.93 -16.02
N ASP A 86 -19.93 3.00 -15.90
CA ASP A 86 -21.32 3.03 -16.35
C ASP A 86 -21.53 3.72 -17.72
N GLY A 87 -20.45 4.03 -18.45
CA GLY A 87 -20.55 4.67 -19.78
C GLY A 87 -19.49 5.75 -20.07
N PRO A 88 -19.67 6.57 -21.11
CA PRO A 88 -18.72 7.62 -21.48
C PRO A 88 -18.60 8.72 -20.42
N ILE A 89 -17.42 9.33 -20.31
CA ILE A 89 -17.17 10.40 -19.34
C ILE A 89 -17.98 11.66 -19.66
N GLY A 90 -18.62 12.25 -18.65
CA GLY A 90 -19.38 13.49 -18.78
C GLY A 90 -18.50 14.74 -18.66
N ALA A 91 -19.10 15.91 -18.91
CA ALA A 91 -18.40 17.22 -18.83
C ALA A 91 -17.79 17.51 -17.45
N THR A 92 -18.34 16.95 -16.39
CA THR A 92 -17.85 17.07 -15.00
C THR A 92 -17.08 15.85 -14.51
N GLY A 93 -16.71 14.95 -15.43
CA GLY A 93 -16.01 13.69 -15.14
C GLY A 93 -16.97 12.53 -14.96
N CYS A 94 -16.47 11.42 -14.42
CA CYS A 94 -17.36 10.38 -13.94
C CYS A 94 -18.13 10.94 -12.75
N LYS A 95 -19.46 10.85 -12.78
CA LYS A 95 -20.28 11.12 -11.60
C LYS A 95 -19.81 10.12 -10.54
N GLN A 96 -18.91 10.56 -9.66
CA GLN A 96 -18.78 9.90 -8.38
C GLN A 96 -20.20 9.92 -7.84
N SER A 97 -20.79 8.75 -7.66
CA SER A 97 -21.94 8.65 -6.80
C SER A 97 -21.48 9.15 -5.44
N ARG A 98 -21.59 10.46 -5.20
CA ARG A 98 -21.69 11.07 -3.87
C ARG A 98 -23.09 10.75 -3.33
N GLN A 99 -23.48 9.48 -3.43
CA GLN A 99 -24.33 8.92 -2.41
C GLN A 99 -23.45 8.79 -1.17
N PRO A 100 -23.94 9.16 0.02
CA PRO A 100 -23.28 8.78 1.27
C PRO A 100 -22.98 7.29 1.17
N ARG A 101 -21.72 6.90 1.40
CA ARG A 101 -21.26 5.52 1.25
C ARG A 101 -22.19 4.58 2.03
N GLN A 102 -23.16 3.99 1.35
CA GLN A 102 -23.64 2.67 1.71
C GLN A 102 -22.53 1.75 1.24
N ASP A 103 -21.71 1.34 2.20
CA ASP A 103 -20.57 0.44 2.01
C ASP A 103 -20.95 -0.74 1.11
N SER A 104 -20.64 -0.62 -0.18
CA SER A 104 -20.37 -1.76 -1.04
C SER A 104 -18.86 -1.99 -1.04
N GLY A 105 -18.31 -2.24 0.15
CA GLY A 105 -17.20 -3.17 0.22
C GLY A 105 -17.83 -4.55 0.00
N ASN A 106 -17.31 -5.35 -0.93
CA ASN A 106 -17.72 -6.74 -1.08
C ASN A 106 -17.88 -7.39 0.31
N CYS A 107 -19.11 -7.63 0.73
CA CYS A 107 -19.35 -8.28 2.00
C CYS A 107 -19.05 -9.76 1.85
N PHE A 108 -18.21 -10.26 2.74
CA PHE A 108 -17.87 -11.66 2.75
C PHE A 108 -18.87 -12.42 3.63
N CYS A 109 -19.95 -12.88 3.02
CA CYS A 109 -20.99 -13.67 3.69
C CYS A 109 -20.77 -15.19 3.53
N TYR A 110 -19.55 -15.65 3.26
CA TYR A 110 -19.22 -17.09 3.06
C TYR A 110 -20.11 -17.82 2.04
N GLY A 111 -20.59 -17.11 1.01
CA GLY A 111 -21.50 -17.67 0.01
C GLY A 111 -22.95 -17.83 0.47
N HIS A 112 -23.30 -17.40 1.69
CA HIS A 112 -24.69 -17.40 2.17
C HIS A 112 -25.52 -16.24 1.61
N SER A 113 -24.88 -15.13 1.23
CA SER A 113 -25.57 -13.98 0.63
C SER A 113 -24.59 -13.09 -0.12
N SER A 114 -25.02 -12.55 -1.26
CA SER A 114 -24.31 -11.46 -1.94
C SER A 114 -24.81 -10.06 -1.51
N ARG A 115 -25.87 -10.01 -0.69
CA ARG A 115 -26.47 -8.79 -0.15
C ARG A 115 -26.17 -8.69 1.34
N CYS A 116 -25.65 -7.54 1.75
CA CYS A 116 -25.35 -7.23 3.13
C CYS A 116 -25.80 -5.81 3.44
N SER A 117 -26.07 -5.55 4.71
CA SER A 117 -26.30 -4.20 5.23
C SER A 117 -25.52 -4.03 6.52
N ALA A 118 -25.07 -2.81 6.78
CA ALA A 118 -24.46 -2.47 8.06
C ALA A 118 -25.49 -2.66 9.17
N LYS A 119 -25.12 -3.39 10.23
CA LYS A 119 -25.99 -3.59 11.39
C LYS A 119 -26.04 -2.32 12.23
N THR A 120 -27.23 -1.91 12.63
CA THR A 120 -27.43 -0.81 13.58
C THR A 120 -26.68 -1.07 14.88
N GLY A 121 -25.94 -0.06 15.37
CA GLY A 121 -25.09 -0.17 16.56
C GLY A 121 -23.64 -0.64 16.32
N TYR A 122 -23.28 -1.00 15.08
CA TYR A 122 -21.89 -1.30 14.70
C TYR A 122 -21.33 -0.13 13.89
N SER A 123 -20.15 0.36 14.28
CA SER A 123 -19.45 1.44 13.57
C SER A 123 -18.01 1.03 13.22
N VAL A 124 -17.53 1.56 12.10
CA VAL A 124 -16.17 1.35 11.62
C VAL A 124 -15.22 2.21 12.45
N HIS A 125 -14.44 1.58 13.33
CA HIS A 125 -13.43 2.29 14.11
C HIS A 125 -12.02 2.05 13.55
N ASN A 126 -11.37 3.10 13.06
CA ASN A 126 -10.03 3.00 12.49
C ASN A 126 -8.94 3.15 13.55
N ILE A 127 -8.08 2.13 13.70
CA ILE A 127 -6.88 2.19 14.52
C ILE A 127 -5.70 2.64 13.65
N THR A 128 -5.18 3.84 13.90
CA THR A 128 -4.06 4.44 13.15
C THR A 128 -3.00 4.98 14.10
N SER A 129 -1.72 4.86 13.75
CA SER A 129 -0.61 5.45 14.51
C SER A 129 -0.02 6.56 13.67
N THR A 130 -0.18 7.78 14.15
CA THR A 130 0.22 9.01 13.44
C THR A 130 1.58 9.50 13.87
N PHE A 131 2.11 9.01 15.01
CA PHE A 131 3.39 9.42 15.57
C PHE A 131 3.53 10.93 15.75
N ALA A 132 2.40 11.60 16.01
CA ALA A 132 2.35 13.06 16.17
C ALA A 132 3.02 13.53 17.47
N SER A 133 2.88 12.75 18.54
CA SER A 133 3.36 13.09 19.89
C SER A 133 4.29 12.05 20.51
N GLY A 134 4.76 11.08 19.72
CA GLY A 134 5.69 10.05 20.21
C GLY A 134 5.62 8.74 19.41
N PRO A 135 6.18 7.65 19.96
CA PRO A 135 6.20 6.35 19.29
C PRO A 135 4.89 5.56 19.38
N ASP A 136 3.80 6.13 19.90
CA ASP A 136 2.48 5.50 20.07
C ASP A 136 2.49 4.12 20.77
N GLY A 137 3.53 3.82 21.56
CA GLY A 137 3.71 2.53 22.26
C GLY A 137 4.32 1.42 21.40
N TRP A 138 4.76 1.73 20.18
CA TRP A 138 5.56 0.81 19.37
C TRP A 138 6.94 0.60 19.98
N ARG A 139 7.48 -0.61 19.82
CA ARG A 139 8.82 -0.97 20.28
C ARG A 139 9.54 -1.82 19.23
N ALA A 140 10.87 -1.73 19.19
CA ALA A 140 11.70 -2.60 18.38
C ALA A 140 12.26 -3.75 19.22
N ALA A 141 12.26 -4.97 18.70
CA ALA A 141 12.88 -6.15 19.31
C ALA A 141 13.17 -7.23 18.25
N THR A 142 14.00 -8.22 18.55
CA THR A 142 14.20 -9.40 17.69
C THR A 142 12.92 -10.24 17.63
N ALA A 143 12.88 -11.26 16.75
CA ALA A 143 11.74 -12.17 16.66
C ALA A 143 11.36 -12.87 17.98
N ARG A 144 12.35 -13.05 18.89
CA ARG A 144 12.19 -13.65 20.23
C ARG A 144 11.75 -12.65 21.30
N GLY A 145 11.73 -11.35 20.97
CA GLY A 145 11.37 -10.28 21.90
C GLY A 145 12.56 -9.65 22.63
N ASP A 146 13.78 -10.09 22.34
CA ASP A 146 15.00 -9.53 22.92
C ASP A 146 15.31 -8.16 22.32
N THR A 147 15.92 -7.28 23.10
CA THR A 147 16.38 -5.95 22.66
C THR A 147 17.90 -5.88 22.77
N PRO A 148 18.64 -6.27 21.72
CA PRO A 148 20.09 -6.19 21.71
C PRO A 148 20.55 -4.74 21.93
N PRO A 149 21.67 -4.52 22.67
CA PRO A 149 22.14 -3.17 23.00
C PRO A 149 22.57 -2.34 21.77
N ASP A 150 22.82 -2.98 20.64
CA ASP A 150 23.18 -2.32 19.38
C ASP A 150 21.96 -1.87 18.55
N VAL A 151 20.75 -2.24 18.96
CA VAL A 151 19.50 -1.80 18.33
C VAL A 151 19.07 -0.47 18.93
N HIS A 152 19.16 0.58 18.12
CA HIS A 152 18.74 1.92 18.47
C HIS A 152 17.35 2.18 17.88
N PHE A 153 16.37 2.38 18.76
CA PHE A 153 15.01 2.77 18.41
C PHE A 153 14.79 4.23 18.78
N ARG A 154 14.39 5.06 17.83
CA ARG A 154 14.08 6.47 18.08
C ARG A 154 12.83 6.92 17.34
N TRP A 155 12.22 8.00 17.81
CA TRP A 155 11.11 8.67 17.14
C TRP A 155 11.59 10.03 16.63
N SER A 156 11.19 10.41 15.41
CA SER A 156 11.49 11.70 14.82
C SER A 156 10.27 12.62 14.89
N PRO A 157 10.30 13.71 15.70
CA PRO A 157 9.23 14.72 15.70
C PRO A 157 9.07 15.42 14.35
N LYS A 158 10.19 15.62 13.64
CA LYS A 158 10.23 16.32 12.35
C LYS A 158 9.51 15.56 11.23
N HIS A 159 9.68 14.24 11.22
CA HIS A 159 9.15 13.38 10.16
C HIS A 159 7.93 12.56 10.60
N GLN A 160 7.59 12.59 11.90
CA GLN A 160 6.50 11.83 12.52
C GLN A 160 6.61 10.35 12.15
N ASP A 161 7.80 9.79 12.33
CA ASP A 161 8.10 8.40 12.01
C ASP A 161 9.03 7.77 13.07
N LEU A 162 8.98 6.44 13.11
CA LEU A 162 9.86 5.62 13.93
C LEU A 162 11.10 5.27 13.14
N GLU A 163 12.27 5.39 13.74
CA GLU A 163 13.55 5.08 13.15
C GLU A 163 14.19 3.94 13.94
N VAL A 164 14.60 2.87 13.23
CA VAL A 164 15.33 1.75 13.81
C VAL A 164 16.65 1.58 13.11
N ILE A 165 17.72 1.51 13.91
CA ILE A 165 19.09 1.32 13.44
C ILE A 165 19.67 0.12 14.18
N SER A 166 20.16 -0.87 13.45
CA SER A 166 20.79 -2.07 14.02
C SER A 166 22.16 -2.26 13.39
N LYS A 167 23.18 -2.53 14.21
CA LYS A 167 24.54 -2.87 13.72
C LYS A 167 24.68 -4.37 13.48
N ASN A 168 23.85 -5.20 14.12
CA ASN A 168 23.83 -6.64 13.94
C ASN A 168 23.02 -7.09 12.72
N SER A 169 23.39 -8.28 12.21
CA SER A 169 22.73 -8.97 11.08
C SER A 169 21.40 -9.64 11.46
N LEU A 170 21.02 -9.65 12.74
CA LEU A 170 19.77 -10.26 13.17
C LEU A 170 18.55 -9.42 12.73
N PRO A 171 17.45 -10.08 12.30
CA PRO A 171 16.24 -9.37 11.92
C PRO A 171 15.57 -8.75 13.15
N VAL A 172 15.42 -7.43 13.12
CA VAL A 172 14.70 -6.64 14.12
C VAL A 172 13.29 -6.37 13.59
N TYR A 173 12.33 -6.40 14.51
CA TYR A 173 10.91 -6.22 14.26
C TYR A 173 10.34 -5.09 15.11
N LEU A 174 9.45 -4.31 14.53
CA LEU A 174 8.53 -3.45 15.25
C LEU A 174 7.33 -4.25 15.75
N TYR A 175 7.08 -4.18 17.04
CA TYR A 175 5.94 -4.78 17.71
C TYR A 175 4.81 -3.76 17.84
N ALA A 176 3.63 -4.15 17.37
CA ALA A 176 2.46 -3.31 17.50
C ALA A 176 2.00 -3.20 18.97
N PRO A 177 1.55 -2.01 19.42
CA PRO A 177 1.05 -1.80 20.78
C PRO A 177 -0.29 -2.50 21.01
N ALA A 178 -0.68 -2.65 22.28
CA ALA A 178 -1.90 -3.35 22.71
C ALA A 178 -3.19 -2.90 22.01
N ARG A 179 -3.25 -1.63 21.56
CA ARG A 179 -4.37 -1.10 20.77
C ARG A 179 -4.58 -1.81 19.42
N TYR A 180 -3.58 -2.51 18.90
CA TYR A 180 -3.69 -3.33 17.70
C TYR A 180 -4.00 -4.81 18.00
N LEU A 181 -3.90 -5.23 19.26
CA LEU A 181 -3.95 -6.62 19.71
C LEU A 181 -5.28 -7.00 20.36
N GLY A 182 -5.45 -8.28 20.66
CA GLY A 182 -6.66 -8.88 21.22
C GLY A 182 -7.65 -9.31 20.12
N ASN A 183 -8.96 -9.23 20.40
CA ASN A 183 -9.97 -9.63 19.44
C ASN A 183 -10.08 -8.62 18.28
N ARG A 184 -9.63 -9.06 17.11
CA ARG A 184 -9.65 -8.35 15.82
C ARG A 184 -10.38 -9.16 14.76
N LEU A 185 -11.28 -10.07 15.14
CA LEU A 185 -12.06 -10.89 14.20
C LEU A 185 -12.81 -10.05 13.16
N LEU A 186 -13.37 -8.89 13.57
CA LEU A 186 -14.06 -7.97 12.66
C LEU A 186 -13.14 -7.27 11.65
N SER A 187 -11.81 -7.41 11.78
CA SER A 187 -10.85 -6.97 10.77
C SER A 187 -10.60 -8.03 9.69
N TYR A 188 -11.21 -9.22 9.78
CA TYR A 188 -11.12 -10.22 8.72
C TYR A 188 -11.63 -9.66 7.39
N GLY A 189 -10.91 -9.93 6.32
CA GLY A 189 -11.18 -9.37 4.99
C GLY A 189 -10.96 -7.85 4.93
N GLN A 190 -10.20 -7.25 5.84
CA GLN A 190 -9.80 -5.84 5.75
C GLN A 190 -8.32 -5.73 5.37
N ASN A 191 -7.89 -4.51 5.04
CA ASN A 191 -6.50 -4.26 4.68
C ASN A 191 -5.70 -3.78 5.90
N PHE A 192 -4.65 -4.50 6.24
CA PHE A 192 -3.59 -4.04 7.10
C PHE A 192 -2.55 -3.29 6.27
N SER A 193 -2.29 -2.01 6.58
CA SER A 193 -1.39 -1.19 5.78
C SER A 193 -0.39 -0.39 6.59
N PHE A 194 0.79 -0.20 6.02
CA PHE A 194 1.83 0.64 6.56
C PHE A 194 2.71 1.16 5.43
N SER A 195 3.48 2.21 5.70
CA SER A 195 4.48 2.69 4.74
C SER A 195 5.87 2.45 5.29
N LEU A 196 6.84 2.25 4.41
CA LEU A 196 8.24 2.06 4.75
C LEU A 196 9.09 2.99 3.88
N ARG A 197 10.06 3.68 4.48
CA ARG A 197 11.12 4.40 3.78
C ARG A 197 12.46 3.84 4.21
N LEU A 198 13.32 3.53 3.23
CA LEU A 198 14.69 3.07 3.43
C LEU A 198 15.66 4.18 3.01
N ASP A 199 16.65 4.49 3.86
CA ASP A 199 17.69 5.48 3.51
C ASP A 199 18.83 4.88 2.66
N ARG A 200 19.11 3.57 2.78
CA ARG A 200 20.13 2.84 1.99
C ARG A 200 19.53 1.61 1.31
N GLY A 201 19.90 1.41 0.04
CA GLY A 201 19.10 0.66 -0.93
C GLY A 201 19.66 -0.70 -1.31
N VAL A 202 19.67 -1.67 -0.39
CA VAL A 202 19.65 -3.09 -0.76
C VAL A 202 18.70 -3.83 0.18
N ARG A 203 17.59 -4.33 -0.39
CA ARG A 203 16.62 -5.14 0.34
C ARG A 203 16.92 -6.62 0.13
N HIS A 204 17.15 -7.34 1.22
CA HIS A 204 17.23 -8.79 1.21
C HIS A 204 15.84 -9.37 1.50
N PRO A 205 15.18 -9.97 0.50
CA PRO A 205 13.83 -10.49 0.67
C PRO A 205 13.82 -11.59 1.72
N SER A 206 12.80 -11.58 2.58
CA SER A 206 12.53 -12.67 3.51
C SER A 206 11.07 -13.08 3.45
N VAL A 207 10.84 -14.35 3.75
CA VAL A 207 9.50 -14.94 3.88
C VAL A 207 8.80 -14.53 5.18
N SER A 208 9.52 -13.86 6.09
CA SER A 208 9.05 -13.45 7.41
C SER A 208 9.21 -11.95 7.67
N ASP A 209 8.78 -11.11 6.71
CA ASP A 209 8.83 -9.66 6.85
C ASP A 209 7.68 -9.11 7.70
N VAL A 210 6.46 -9.64 7.53
CA VAL A 210 5.30 -9.34 8.38
C VAL A 210 4.88 -10.62 9.06
N ILE A 211 4.64 -10.58 10.38
CA ILE A 211 4.27 -11.74 11.18
C ILE A 211 3.02 -11.39 11.99
N LEU A 212 2.02 -12.26 11.93
CA LEU A 212 0.87 -12.27 12.82
C LEU A 212 0.92 -13.51 13.69
N GLU A 213 0.77 -13.35 15.00
CA GLU A 213 0.71 -14.44 15.98
C GLU A 213 -0.55 -14.29 16.82
N GLY A 214 -1.33 -15.36 16.94
CA GLY A 214 -2.56 -15.34 17.71
C GLY A 214 -3.14 -16.73 17.90
N ASN A 215 -3.69 -16.99 19.07
CA ASN A 215 -4.24 -18.30 19.45
C ASN A 215 -3.34 -19.52 19.11
N GLY A 216 -2.03 -19.39 19.32
CA GLY A 216 -1.04 -20.43 18.99
C GLY A 216 -0.73 -20.61 17.50
N LEU A 217 -1.40 -19.85 16.63
CA LEU A 217 -1.17 -19.82 15.19
C LEU A 217 -0.22 -18.69 14.81
N LYS A 218 0.55 -18.90 13.75
CA LYS A 218 1.50 -17.93 13.20
C LYS A 218 1.42 -17.93 11.69
N VAL A 219 1.20 -16.76 11.10
CA VAL A 219 1.29 -16.53 9.65
C VAL A 219 2.25 -15.40 9.35
N THR A 220 2.95 -15.52 8.23
CA THR A 220 3.95 -14.55 7.78
C THR A 220 3.70 -14.13 6.34
N ALA A 221 4.04 -12.90 6.00
CA ALA A 221 4.00 -12.40 4.63
C ALA A 221 5.32 -11.72 4.27
N SER A 222 5.69 -11.81 3.00
CA SER A 222 6.83 -11.07 2.43
C SER A 222 6.37 -9.72 1.92
N LEU A 223 7.21 -8.68 2.07
CA LEU A 223 6.96 -7.36 1.49
C LEU A 223 7.23 -7.31 -0.04
N GLY A 224 7.51 -8.44 -0.72
CA GLY A 224 7.65 -8.51 -2.18
C GLY A 224 8.72 -9.49 -2.69
N GLU A 225 8.70 -9.80 -3.99
CA GLU A 225 9.63 -10.72 -4.64
C GLU A 225 11.02 -10.12 -4.90
N LEU A 226 12.00 -11.02 -5.05
CA LEU A 226 13.42 -10.76 -5.28
C LEU A 226 13.68 -9.64 -6.31
N ARG A 227 14.51 -8.66 -5.92
CA ARG A 227 15.19 -7.66 -6.78
C ARG A 227 14.41 -6.40 -7.22
N SER A 228 13.48 -5.86 -6.43
CA SER A 228 13.12 -4.44 -6.60
C SER A 228 14.03 -3.56 -5.74
N ILE A 229 14.92 -2.79 -6.39
CA ILE A 229 15.67 -1.71 -5.74
C ILE A 229 14.64 -0.72 -5.20
N VAL A 230 14.47 -0.66 -3.88
CA VAL A 230 13.61 0.35 -3.27
C VAL A 230 14.31 1.69 -3.43
N PRO A 231 13.68 2.69 -4.08
CA PRO A 231 14.29 4.01 -4.23
C PRO A 231 14.55 4.61 -2.85
N CYS A 232 15.81 4.95 -2.57
CA CYS A 232 16.22 5.54 -1.30
C CYS A 232 15.44 6.84 -1.04
N GLY A 233 15.07 7.06 0.22
CA GLY A 233 14.35 8.26 0.64
C GLY A 233 12.87 8.34 0.23
N LYS A 234 12.35 7.42 -0.60
CA LYS A 234 10.91 7.38 -0.94
C LYS A 234 10.12 6.48 0.01
N LYS A 235 8.92 6.93 0.39
CA LYS A 235 7.95 6.13 1.16
C LYS A 235 7.25 5.14 0.21
N VAL A 236 7.35 3.86 0.51
CA VAL A 236 6.65 2.76 -0.19
C VAL A 236 5.47 2.31 0.68
N HIS A 237 4.28 2.22 0.09
CA HIS A 237 3.07 1.79 0.79
C HIS A 237 2.86 0.28 0.61
N TYR A 238 2.72 -0.44 1.73
CA TYR A 238 2.41 -1.86 1.78
C TYR A 238 1.01 -2.08 2.31
N SER A 239 0.28 -3.01 1.69
CA SER A 239 -1.07 -3.41 2.08
C SER A 239 -1.19 -4.94 2.00
N PHE A 240 -1.73 -5.52 3.06
CA PHE A 240 -2.00 -6.95 3.20
C PHE A 240 -3.46 -7.15 3.55
N ARG A 241 -4.14 -7.98 2.77
CA ARG A 241 -5.52 -8.37 3.05
C ARG A 241 -5.52 -9.41 4.17
N LEU A 242 -6.33 -9.20 5.20
CA LEU A 242 -6.41 -10.08 6.38
C LEU A 242 -7.38 -11.24 6.13
N ASP A 243 -7.02 -12.16 5.25
CA ASP A 243 -7.75 -13.38 4.97
C ASP A 243 -6.80 -14.53 4.61
N GLU A 244 -7.33 -15.74 4.51
CA GLU A 244 -6.58 -16.95 4.16
C GLU A 244 -6.34 -17.14 2.66
N GLN A 245 -6.76 -16.20 1.81
CA GLN A 245 -6.74 -16.40 0.37
C GLN A 245 -5.31 -16.50 -0.15
N PRO A 246 -5.03 -17.33 -1.18
CA PRO A 246 -3.69 -17.44 -1.76
C PRO A 246 -3.14 -16.11 -2.30
N SER A 247 -4.04 -15.22 -2.76
CA SER A 247 -3.71 -13.87 -3.23
C SER A 247 -3.18 -12.95 -2.12
N SER A 248 -3.45 -13.27 -0.85
CA SER A 248 -3.10 -12.44 0.31
C SER A 248 -1.68 -12.65 0.83
N ARG A 249 -0.92 -13.58 0.21
CA ARG A 249 0.54 -13.80 0.44
C ARG A 249 0.93 -14.27 1.84
N TRP A 250 -0.03 -14.65 2.68
CA TRP A 250 0.24 -15.24 4.01
C TRP A 250 0.75 -16.67 3.88
N ARG A 251 1.75 -17.05 4.69
CA ARG A 251 2.30 -18.40 4.78
C ARG A 251 2.53 -18.81 6.25
N PRO A 252 2.33 -20.09 6.63
CA PRO A 252 1.74 -21.16 5.83
C PRO A 252 0.29 -20.82 5.45
N GLN A 253 -0.20 -21.47 4.41
CA GLN A 253 -1.62 -21.38 4.06
C GLN A 253 -2.41 -22.14 5.14
N ILE A 254 -3.34 -21.44 5.79
CA ILE A 254 -4.17 -21.95 6.88
C ILE A 254 -5.63 -21.91 6.47
N SER A 255 -6.51 -22.63 7.18
CA SER A 255 -7.94 -22.58 6.89
C SER A 255 -8.55 -21.24 7.33
N SER A 256 -9.71 -20.90 6.75
CA SER A 256 -10.48 -19.71 7.17
C SER A 256 -10.80 -19.74 8.67
N ALA A 257 -11.19 -20.90 9.21
CA ALA A 257 -11.44 -21.09 10.64
C ALA A 257 -10.19 -20.83 11.51
N GLN A 258 -9.01 -21.29 11.07
CA GLN A 258 -7.75 -21.01 11.74
C GLN A 258 -7.40 -19.51 11.66
N PHE A 259 -7.61 -18.87 10.52
CA PHE A 259 -7.35 -17.44 10.36
C PHE A 259 -8.26 -16.58 11.25
N HIS A 260 -9.54 -16.94 11.35
CA HIS A 260 -10.47 -16.32 12.32
C HIS A 260 -9.99 -16.51 13.75
N SER A 261 -9.58 -17.72 14.11
CA SER A 261 -9.08 -18.03 15.44
C SER A 261 -7.84 -17.19 15.80
N LEU A 262 -6.93 -17.01 14.83
CA LEU A 262 -5.78 -16.13 14.95
C LEU A 262 -6.20 -14.67 15.23
N LEU A 263 -7.20 -14.16 14.52
CA LEU A 263 -7.71 -12.80 14.71
C LEU A 263 -8.57 -12.63 15.98
N GLN A 264 -9.24 -13.68 16.46
CA GLN A 264 -10.01 -13.65 17.71
C GLN A 264 -9.14 -13.38 18.93
N ASN A 265 -7.89 -13.85 18.92
CA ASN A 265 -6.92 -13.59 19.98
C ASN A 265 -5.55 -13.27 19.38
N LEU A 266 -5.45 -12.09 18.77
CA LEU A 266 -4.22 -11.61 18.15
C LEU A 266 -3.24 -11.14 19.23
N THR A 267 -2.16 -11.89 19.42
CA THR A 267 -1.16 -11.65 20.48
C THR A 267 0.01 -10.79 20.03
N ALA A 268 0.39 -10.85 18.75
CA ALA A 268 1.45 -10.02 18.21
C ALA A 268 1.25 -9.72 16.73
N ILE A 269 1.61 -8.49 16.36
CA ILE A 269 1.87 -8.06 14.99
C ILE A 269 3.31 -7.58 14.96
N LYS A 270 4.14 -8.20 14.13
CA LYS A 270 5.56 -7.88 14.01
C LYS A 270 5.87 -7.48 12.57
N ILE A 271 6.56 -6.38 12.38
CA ILE A 271 7.02 -5.94 11.05
C ILE A 271 8.53 -5.79 11.07
N ARG A 272 9.20 -6.49 10.17
CA ARG A 272 10.65 -6.43 10.02
C ARG A 272 11.06 -5.04 9.58
N VAL A 273 12.13 -4.54 10.19
CA VAL A 273 12.66 -3.20 9.94
C VAL A 273 14.12 -3.18 9.51
N THR A 274 14.82 -4.31 9.57
CA THR A 274 16.21 -4.44 9.10
C THR A 274 16.27 -5.31 7.85
N PHE A 275 16.82 -4.77 6.76
CA PHE A 275 16.80 -5.40 5.42
C PHE A 275 18.17 -5.52 4.72
N GLY A 276 19.28 -5.14 5.37
CA GLY A 276 20.66 -5.16 4.82
C GLY A 276 21.53 -6.29 5.38
N GLU A 277 22.66 -6.58 4.72
CA GLU A 277 23.69 -7.54 5.15
C GLU A 277 25.03 -6.80 5.40
N ASN A 278 25.76 -7.19 6.45
CA ASN A 278 27.13 -6.75 6.74
C ASN A 278 27.38 -5.23 6.92
N GLY A 279 26.96 -4.69 8.07
CA GLY A 279 27.49 -3.42 8.60
C GLY A 279 26.95 -2.13 7.97
N GLU A 280 26.17 -2.20 6.89
CA GLU A 280 25.42 -1.04 6.40
C GLU A 280 24.08 -0.90 7.14
N LEU A 281 24.02 0.12 7.99
CA LEU A 281 22.88 0.48 8.83
C LEU A 281 21.64 0.84 7.98
N PRO A 282 20.59 0.00 7.91
CA PRO A 282 19.35 0.38 7.28
C PRO A 282 18.56 1.24 8.27
N VAL A 283 18.39 2.51 7.94
CA VAL A 283 17.48 3.41 8.64
C VAL A 283 16.10 3.23 8.01
N SER A 284 15.16 2.70 8.79
CA SER A 284 13.79 2.40 8.32
C SER A 284 12.76 3.27 9.02
N TYR A 285 11.85 3.86 8.25
CA TYR A 285 10.79 4.74 8.75
C TYR A 285 9.38 4.26 8.44
N PHE A 286 8.50 4.29 9.45
CA PHE A 286 7.14 3.73 9.33
C PHE A 286 6.03 4.68 9.78
N PRO A 287 5.11 5.08 8.88
CA PRO A 287 3.77 5.53 9.24
C PRO A 287 2.71 4.41 9.09
N PHE A 288 1.80 4.27 10.06
CA PHE A 288 0.85 3.16 10.16
C PHE A 288 -0.60 3.56 9.92
N ARG A 289 -1.35 2.75 9.17
CA ARG A 289 -2.79 2.99 8.98
C ARG A 289 -3.64 1.68 8.97
N TYR A 290 -4.70 1.74 9.78
CA TYR A 290 -5.91 0.90 9.79
C TYR A 290 -5.84 -0.47 10.51
N PHE A 291 -6.80 -0.66 11.43
CA PHE A 291 -7.46 -1.91 11.85
C PHE A 291 -8.84 -1.56 12.41
N LEU A 292 -9.80 -2.50 12.35
CA LEU A 292 -11.17 -2.32 12.81
C LEU A 292 -11.40 -2.92 14.22
N ARG A 293 -12.04 -2.16 15.11
CA ARG A 293 -12.55 -2.63 16.41
C ARG A 293 -14.04 -2.31 16.55
N PRO A 294 -14.81 -3.09 17.34
CA PRO A 294 -16.14 -2.67 17.78
C PRO A 294 -16.03 -1.53 18.81
N GLY A 295 -16.83 -0.48 18.64
CA GLY A 295 -16.97 0.60 19.62
C GLY A 295 -17.72 0.15 20.88
N SER A 296 -17.24 0.58 22.05
CA SER A 296 -17.78 0.24 23.36
C SER A 296 -18.59 1.40 23.93
N PHE A 297 -19.83 1.15 24.37
CA PHE A 297 -20.44 1.78 25.56
C PHE A 297 -21.50 0.82 26.15
N LEU A 298 -21.33 0.55 27.46
CA LEU A 298 -22.18 -0.03 28.51
C LEU A 298 -22.90 -1.39 28.36
N LEU A 299 -22.44 -2.33 29.21
CA LEU A 299 -23.15 -3.36 30.02
C LEU A 299 -24.61 -3.73 29.67
N ILE A 300 -24.84 -5.02 29.39
CA ILE A 300 -25.52 -5.91 30.35
C ILE A 300 -24.81 -7.27 30.33
N GLN A 301 -24.20 -7.62 31.47
CA GLN A 301 -23.90 -8.99 31.86
C GLN A 301 -25.12 -9.44 32.67
N THR A 302 -25.93 -10.36 32.14
CA THR A 302 -26.82 -11.18 32.98
C THR A 302 -26.72 -12.63 32.51
N LEU A 303 -26.17 -13.45 33.39
CA LEU A 303 -26.12 -14.90 33.30
C LEU A 303 -27.49 -15.51 33.65
N LEU A 304 -27.80 -16.61 32.95
CA LEU A 304 -28.60 -17.79 33.37
C LEU A 304 -30.12 -17.62 33.61
N PHE A 305 -30.94 -18.37 32.85
CA PHE A 305 -31.57 -19.61 33.34
C PHE A 305 -32.21 -20.46 32.21
N HIS A 306 -31.91 -21.76 32.28
CA HIS A 306 -32.60 -22.98 31.83
C HIS A 306 -33.13 -23.22 30.39
N ASN A 307 -32.65 -24.36 29.86
CA ASN A 307 -33.30 -25.32 28.96
C ASN A 307 -33.88 -24.81 27.64
N SER A 308 -33.10 -24.91 26.56
CA SER A 308 -33.35 -25.81 25.43
C SER A 308 -32.38 -25.52 24.29
N PHE A 309 -31.88 -26.58 23.67
CA PHE A 309 -31.19 -26.53 22.38
C PHE A 309 -32.08 -25.83 21.35
N TYR A 310 -31.53 -24.85 20.61
CA TYR A 310 -31.55 -24.80 19.14
C TYR A 310 -30.81 -23.54 18.63
N THR A 311 -30.11 -23.75 17.52
CA THR A 311 -29.53 -22.78 16.57
C THR A 311 -30.42 -21.56 16.32
N SER A 312 -29.86 -20.35 16.47
CA SER A 312 -30.31 -19.10 15.83
C SER A 312 -29.38 -17.95 16.22
N TYR A 313 -28.54 -17.44 15.31
CA TYR A 313 -28.12 -16.04 15.35
C TYR A 313 -28.81 -15.33 14.20
N PHE A 314 -29.82 -14.56 14.56
CA PHE A 314 -30.95 -14.11 13.76
C PHE A 314 -31.12 -12.62 14.12
N ILE A 315 -31.45 -11.72 13.17
CA ILE A 315 -32.76 -11.04 12.98
C ILE A 315 -32.43 -9.55 12.73
N ASN A 316 -33.12 -8.71 11.94
CA ASN A 316 -34.12 -8.74 10.84
C ASN A 316 -34.26 -7.24 10.41
N LYS A 317 -34.80 -6.83 9.26
CA LYS A 317 -35.96 -7.25 8.47
C LYS A 317 -35.62 -7.33 6.98
#